data_AF-A0AAN0J739-F1
#
_entry.id   AF-A0AAN0J739-F1
#
_cell.length_a   1.000
_cell.length_b   1.000
_cell.length_c   1.000
_cell.angle_alpha   90.00
_cell.angle_beta   90.00
_cell.angle_gamma   90.00
#
_symmetry.space_group_name_H-M   'P 1'
#
loop_
_entity.id
_entity.type
_entity.pdbx_description
1 polymer ?
#
loop_
_entity_poly.entity_id
_entity_poly.type
_entity_poly.pdbx_seq_one_letter_code
_entity_poly.pdbx_strand_id
1 'polypeptide(L)'
;MNSILTIFPFSQHFAGTYRCNASNEAGSDTGDVIIEFRSLIIEEKSWLASPWSQCIPDCHRGIRNRTVVCMTVSTRMIMDGCSPPPPSSEETCHERGPCTHWVAESWSMCSKSCGVGYQVRRVNCQATYDSNITLSDLECLTARPPVFRYCNIHNCPCSEPKFCKLIVGAELCWRLEYQRICCYTCQHTL
;
A
#
# COMPACT_ATOMS: atom_id res chain seq x y z
N MET A 1 -58.24 -36.72 25.93
CA MET A 1 -58.34 -35.88 24.72
C MET A 1 -57.38 -34.72 24.93
N ASN A 2 -56.39 -34.54 24.05
CA ASN A 2 -55.39 -33.49 24.21
C ASN A 2 -55.89 -32.21 23.55
N SER A 3 -56.19 -31.19 24.35
CA SER A 3 -56.56 -29.86 23.84
C SER A 3 -55.29 -29.11 23.46
N ILE A 4 -55.08 -28.88 22.16
CA ILE A 4 -53.92 -28.14 21.64
C ILE A 4 -54.37 -26.70 21.37
N LEU A 5 -53.75 -25.74 22.04
CA LEU A 5 -53.91 -24.31 21.74
C LEU A 5 -52.89 -23.91 20.67
N THR A 6 -53.37 -23.54 19.49
CA THR A 6 -52.51 -23.09 18.38
C THR A 6 -52.57 -21.57 18.25
N ILE A 7 -51.40 -20.91 18.32
CA ILE A 7 -51.28 -19.45 18.20
C ILE A 7 -50.69 -19.13 16.82
N PHE A 8 -51.41 -18.35 16.00
CA PHE A 8 -50.96 -17.87 14.70
C PHE A 8 -50.73 -16.35 14.76
N PRO A 9 -49.51 -15.89 15.01
CA PRO A 9 -49.27 -14.47 15.14
C PRO A 9 -49.17 -13.78 13.77
N PHE A 10 -49.75 -12.58 13.64
CA PHE A 10 -49.82 -11.81 12.39
C PHE A 10 -48.81 -10.63 12.33
N SER A 11 -48.15 -10.25 13.43
CA SER A 11 -47.25 -9.09 13.47
C SER A 11 -46.16 -9.20 14.54
N GLN A 12 -44.99 -8.57 14.33
CA GLN A 12 -43.78 -8.67 15.16
C GLN A 12 -43.97 -8.36 16.67
N HIS A 13 -45.11 -7.78 17.07
CA HIS A 13 -45.50 -7.54 18.46
C HIS A 13 -45.98 -8.79 19.23
N PHE A 14 -45.93 -9.98 18.62
CA PHE A 14 -46.33 -11.24 19.25
C PHE A 14 -45.30 -11.80 20.26
N ALA A 15 -44.14 -11.16 20.42
CA ALA A 15 -43.15 -11.60 21.40
C ALA A 15 -43.70 -11.40 22.83
N GLY A 16 -43.59 -12.43 23.65
CA GLY A 16 -44.11 -12.41 25.01
C GLY A 16 -44.25 -13.80 25.61
N THR A 17 -44.62 -13.86 26.88
CA THR A 17 -44.93 -15.10 27.59
C THR A 17 -46.42 -15.37 27.51
N TYR A 18 -46.79 -16.52 26.96
CA TYR A 18 -48.14 -17.01 26.86
C TYR A 18 -48.37 -18.09 27.90
N ARG A 19 -49.32 -17.87 28.81
CA ARG A 19 -49.72 -18.83 29.83
C ARG A 19 -50.95 -19.61 29.38
N CYS A 20 -50.80 -20.92 29.27
CA CYS A 20 -51.93 -21.83 29.12
C CYS A 20 -52.43 -22.23 30.52
N ASN A 21 -53.74 -22.19 30.74
CA ASN A 21 -54.38 -22.64 31.97
C ASN A 21 -55.42 -23.71 31.61
N ALA A 22 -55.31 -24.88 32.23
CA ALA A 22 -56.24 -25.98 32.08
C ALA A 22 -56.85 -26.30 33.45
N SER A 23 -58.18 -26.31 33.54
CA SER A 23 -58.91 -26.59 34.77
C SER A 23 -60.00 -27.64 34.56
N ASN A 24 -60.15 -28.54 35.52
CA ASN A 24 -61.26 -29.50 35.62
C ASN A 24 -61.70 -29.64 37.08
N GLU A 25 -62.62 -30.56 37.35
CA GLU A 25 -63.15 -30.81 38.71
C GLU A 25 -62.09 -31.29 39.72
N ALA A 26 -60.97 -31.84 39.24
CA ALA A 26 -59.87 -32.31 40.09
C ALA A 26 -58.84 -31.21 40.42
N GLY A 27 -58.84 -30.09 39.70
CA GLY A 27 -57.94 -28.96 39.93
C GLY A 27 -57.57 -28.20 38.65
N SER A 28 -56.61 -27.27 38.78
CA SER A 28 -56.06 -26.51 37.65
C SER A 28 -54.56 -26.67 37.54
N ASP A 29 -54.06 -26.69 36.30
CA ASP A 29 -52.63 -26.69 35.98
C ASP A 29 -52.33 -25.60 34.94
N THR A 30 -51.11 -25.07 34.98
CA THR A 30 -50.68 -23.98 34.09
C THR A 30 -49.30 -24.24 33.50
N GLY A 31 -49.13 -23.89 32.23
CA GLY A 31 -47.84 -23.96 31.54
C GLY A 31 -47.54 -22.69 30.76
N ASP A 32 -46.31 -22.21 30.83
CA ASP A 32 -45.86 -20.99 30.16
C ASP A 32 -45.03 -21.31 28.91
N VAL A 33 -45.26 -20.56 27.83
CA VAL A 33 -44.47 -20.60 26.59
C VAL A 33 -43.95 -19.20 26.30
N ILE A 34 -42.63 -19.07 26.12
CA ILE A 34 -42.00 -17.78 25.79
C ILE A 34 -41.76 -17.74 24.28
N ILE A 35 -42.31 -16.73 23.62
CA ILE A 35 -42.06 -16.45 22.21
C ILE A 35 -41.16 -15.21 22.14
N GLU A 36 -39.96 -15.36 21.59
CA GLU A 36 -39.03 -14.25 21.38
C GLU A 36 -39.02 -13.84 19.90
N PHE A 37 -39.12 -12.53 19.63
CA PHE A 37 -38.92 -12.00 18.28
C PHE A 37 -37.43 -11.78 18.04
N ARG A 38 -36.83 -12.60 17.18
CA ARG A 38 -35.47 -12.38 16.69
C ARG A 38 -35.55 -11.59 15.39
N SER A 39 -35.28 -10.28 15.45
CA SER A 39 -35.12 -9.47 14.25
C SER A 39 -33.85 -9.91 13.53
N LEU A 40 -34.00 -10.67 12.46
CA LEU A 40 -32.93 -10.92 11.52
C LEU A 40 -32.82 -9.70 10.60
N ILE A 41 -32.23 -8.60 11.10
CA ILE A 41 -31.65 -7.60 10.20
C ILE A 41 -30.42 -8.28 9.60
N ILE A 42 -30.64 -9.08 8.55
CA ILE A 42 -29.56 -9.52 7.69
C ILE A 42 -29.17 -8.24 6.96
N GLU A 43 -28.10 -7.57 7.40
CA GLU A 43 -27.51 -6.49 6.62
C GLU A 43 -27.05 -7.10 5.29
N GLU A 44 -27.91 -6.99 4.29
CA GLU A 44 -27.63 -7.43 2.94
C GLU A 44 -26.41 -6.65 2.47
N LYS A 45 -25.33 -7.38 2.17
CA LYS A 45 -24.07 -6.81 1.71
C LYS A 45 -23.82 -7.24 0.27
N SER A 46 -23.35 -6.30 -0.55
CA SER A 46 -23.10 -6.53 -1.96
C SER A 46 -21.84 -5.80 -2.42
N TRP A 47 -21.28 -6.29 -3.53
CA TRP A 47 -20.13 -5.64 -4.17
C TRP A 47 -20.59 -4.42 -4.94
N LEU A 48 -19.95 -3.29 -4.65
CA LEU A 48 -20.03 -2.10 -5.49
C LEU A 48 -18.72 -1.96 -6.27
N ALA A 49 -18.83 -1.92 -7.59
CA ALA A 49 -17.74 -1.63 -8.49
C ALA A 49 -17.86 -0.22 -9.05
N SER A 50 -16.80 0.58 -8.96
CA SER A 50 -16.77 1.89 -9.60
C SER A 50 -16.74 1.75 -11.12
N PRO A 51 -16.99 2.86 -11.87
CA PRO A 51 -16.62 2.92 -13.27
C PRO A 51 -15.13 2.60 -13.46
N TRP A 52 -14.81 2.08 -14.64
CA TRP A 52 -13.42 1.83 -15.05
C TRP A 52 -12.67 3.15 -15.22
N SER A 53 -11.40 3.15 -14.83
CA SER A 53 -10.45 4.22 -15.19
C SER A 53 -10.22 4.25 -16.70
N GLN A 54 -9.59 5.33 -17.17
CA GLN A 54 -9.05 5.39 -18.53
C GLN A 54 -8.04 4.27 -18.75
N CYS A 55 -7.99 3.75 -19.97
CA CYS A 55 -7.05 2.70 -20.32
C CYS A 55 -5.62 3.24 -20.19
N ILE A 56 -4.76 2.52 -19.49
CA ILE A 56 -3.33 2.76 -19.47
C ILE A 56 -2.75 1.91 -20.61
N PRO A 57 -2.37 2.50 -21.75
CA PRO A 57 -2.00 1.75 -22.91
C PRO A 57 -0.61 1.12 -22.72
N ASP A 58 -0.47 -0.15 -23.11
CA ASP A 58 0.81 -0.88 -23.19
C ASP A 58 1.01 -1.35 -24.64
N CYS A 59 2.20 -1.82 -25.00
CA CYS A 59 2.61 -2.18 -26.36
C CYS A 59 1.60 -3.09 -27.08
N HIS A 60 1.02 -4.06 -26.36
CA HIS A 60 0.08 -5.02 -26.94
C HIS A 60 -1.37 -4.79 -26.51
N ARG A 61 -1.60 -4.56 -25.22
CA ARG A 61 -2.93 -4.39 -24.62
C ARG A 61 -2.81 -3.47 -23.42
N GLY A 62 -3.65 -2.46 -23.32
CA GLY A 62 -3.68 -1.63 -22.12
C GLY A 62 -4.31 -2.34 -20.92
N ILE A 63 -4.18 -1.72 -19.76
CA ILE A 63 -4.82 -2.15 -18.51
C ILE A 63 -5.68 -1.01 -17.99
N ARG A 64 -6.88 -1.32 -17.49
CA ARG A 64 -7.70 -0.36 -16.75
C ARG A 64 -8.12 -0.95 -15.41
N ASN A 65 -8.13 -0.08 -14.41
CA ASN A 65 -8.43 -0.42 -13.03
C ASN A 65 -9.76 0.19 -12.59
N ARG A 66 -10.40 -0.43 -11.60
CA ARG A 66 -11.55 0.13 -10.89
C ARG A 66 -11.50 -0.24 -9.41
N THR A 67 -12.22 0.52 -8.60
CA THR A 67 -12.35 0.21 -7.18
C THR A 67 -13.52 -0.75 -6.99
N VAL A 68 -13.31 -1.81 -6.19
CA VAL A 68 -14.33 -2.78 -5.82
C VAL A 68 -14.38 -2.85 -4.31
N VAL A 69 -15.53 -2.53 -3.72
CA VAL A 69 -15.75 -2.54 -2.27
C VAL A 69 -16.98 -3.36 -1.91
N CYS A 70 -16.90 -4.09 -0.81
CA CYS A 70 -18.05 -4.74 -0.22
C CYS A 70 -18.75 -3.73 0.68
N MET A 71 -20.05 -3.54 0.51
CA MET A 71 -20.81 -2.58 1.30
C MET A 71 -22.19 -3.10 1.69
N THR A 72 -22.73 -2.58 2.78
CA THR A 72 -24.12 -2.79 3.16
C THR A 72 -25.06 -2.06 2.21
N VAL A 73 -26.15 -2.71 1.78
CA VAL A 73 -27.15 -2.14 0.86
C VAL A 73 -27.91 -0.99 1.55
N SER A 74 -28.23 -1.16 2.83
CA SER A 74 -29.03 -0.20 3.62
C SER A 74 -28.23 1.02 4.07
N THR A 75 -27.07 0.80 4.70
CA THR A 75 -26.30 1.85 5.38
C THR A 75 -25.10 2.36 4.57
N ARG A 76 -24.81 1.74 3.42
CA ARG A 76 -23.67 2.06 2.56
C ARG A 76 -22.31 2.04 3.27
N MET A 77 -22.20 1.25 4.33
CA MET A 77 -20.97 1.08 5.10
C MET A 77 -20.10 0.01 4.46
N ILE A 78 -18.78 0.27 4.39
CA ILE A 78 -17.80 -0.69 3.86
C ILE A 78 -17.63 -1.81 4.89
N MET A 79 -17.70 -3.05 4.42
CA MET A 79 -17.64 -4.27 5.22
C MET A 79 -16.78 -5.33 4.54
N ASP A 80 -16.42 -6.39 5.27
CA ASP A 80 -15.69 -7.53 4.73
C ASP A 80 -16.57 -8.76 4.45
N GLY A 81 -16.05 -9.68 3.64
CA GLY A 81 -16.62 -11.01 3.44
C GLY A 81 -17.92 -11.06 2.64
N CYS A 82 -18.12 -10.16 1.67
CA CYS A 82 -19.19 -10.30 0.68
C CYS A 82 -19.04 -11.63 -0.09
N SER A 83 -20.17 -12.23 -0.44
CA SER A 83 -20.28 -13.40 -1.30
C SER A 83 -21.17 -13.03 -2.48
N PRO A 84 -20.87 -13.43 -3.74
CA PRO A 84 -19.75 -14.27 -4.21
C PRO A 84 -18.38 -13.55 -4.13
N PRO A 85 -17.26 -14.13 -4.60
CA PRO A 85 -15.98 -13.40 -4.71
C PRO A 85 -16.12 -12.06 -5.45
N PRO A 86 -15.25 -11.07 -5.15
CA PRO A 86 -15.34 -9.76 -5.77
C PRO A 86 -15.21 -9.86 -7.29
N PRO A 87 -15.95 -9.01 -8.04
CA PRO A 87 -15.69 -8.85 -9.47
C PRO A 87 -14.29 -8.29 -9.70
N SER A 88 -13.74 -8.46 -10.90
CA SER A 88 -12.37 -8.03 -11.19
C SER A 88 -12.17 -6.52 -10.94
N SER A 89 -11.10 -6.15 -10.26
CA SER A 89 -10.64 -4.76 -10.09
C SER A 89 -9.75 -4.28 -11.23
N GLU A 90 -9.28 -5.19 -12.09
CA GLU A 90 -8.37 -4.93 -13.20
C GLU A 90 -8.84 -5.68 -14.45
N GLU A 91 -8.77 -5.04 -15.62
CA GLU A 91 -9.02 -5.73 -16.88
C GLU A 91 -8.19 -5.17 -18.03
N THR A 92 -8.01 -5.99 -19.06
CA THR A 92 -7.30 -5.59 -20.28
C THR A 92 -8.22 -4.78 -21.20
N CYS A 93 -7.69 -3.68 -21.73
CA CYS A 93 -8.35 -2.84 -22.73
C CYS A 93 -7.58 -2.89 -24.07
N HIS A 94 -8.27 -2.51 -25.16
CA HIS A 94 -7.77 -2.71 -26.53
C HIS A 94 -6.93 -1.55 -27.06
N GLU A 95 -6.72 -0.50 -26.27
CA GLU A 95 -5.87 0.62 -26.64
C GLU A 95 -4.40 0.19 -26.58
N ARG A 96 -3.66 0.54 -27.63
CA ARG A 96 -2.25 0.18 -27.78
C ARG A 96 -1.38 1.40 -27.54
N GLY A 97 -0.36 1.21 -26.72
CA GLY A 97 0.65 2.22 -26.42
C GLY A 97 1.86 2.09 -27.34
N PRO A 98 2.78 3.06 -27.28
CA PRO A 98 4.08 2.90 -27.92
C PRO A 98 4.80 1.69 -27.32
N CYS A 99 5.36 0.87 -28.19
CA CYS A 99 6.13 -0.31 -27.83
C CYS A 99 7.54 0.07 -27.39
N THR A 100 7.64 0.78 -26.25
CA THR A 100 8.87 1.41 -25.78
C THR A 100 9.07 1.22 -24.28
N HIS A 101 10.32 1.21 -23.84
CA HIS A 101 10.67 1.11 -22.42
C HIS A 101 12.00 1.79 -22.11
N TRP A 102 12.14 2.26 -20.87
CA TRP A 102 13.38 2.84 -20.39
C TRP A 102 14.40 1.75 -20.07
N VAL A 103 15.57 1.85 -20.68
CA VAL A 103 16.73 1.01 -20.38
C VAL A 103 17.75 1.86 -19.65
N ALA A 104 18.03 1.49 -18.40
CA ALA A 104 19.03 2.13 -17.58
C ALA A 104 20.30 1.27 -17.56
N GLU A 105 21.40 1.86 -18.02
CA GLU A 105 22.70 1.20 -17.99
C GLU A 105 23.23 1.04 -16.56
N SER A 106 24.35 0.32 -16.44
CA SER A 106 25.11 0.23 -15.20
C SER A 106 25.54 1.61 -14.70
N TRP A 107 25.54 1.78 -13.39
CA TRP A 107 26.08 2.96 -12.74
C TRP A 107 27.59 3.10 -13.02
N SER A 108 28.04 4.34 -13.22
CA SER A 108 29.47 4.66 -13.26
C SER A 108 30.16 4.24 -11.96
N MET A 109 31.49 4.23 -11.96
CA MET A 109 32.22 4.21 -10.69
C MET A 109 31.86 5.45 -9.84
N CYS A 110 31.89 5.28 -8.52
CA CYS A 110 31.62 6.37 -7.60
C CYS A 110 32.70 7.44 -7.72
N SER A 111 32.30 8.71 -7.74
CA SER A 111 33.21 9.86 -7.90
C SER A 111 34.25 9.97 -6.78
N LYS A 112 33.97 9.37 -5.62
CA LYS A 112 34.89 9.30 -4.49
C LYS A 112 34.88 7.89 -3.90
N SER A 113 36.04 7.42 -3.46
CA SER A 113 36.14 6.18 -2.69
C SER A 113 35.65 6.34 -1.25
N CYS A 114 35.56 7.58 -0.74
CA CYS A 114 35.10 7.94 0.60
C CYS A 114 34.42 9.31 0.61
N GLY A 115 33.80 9.69 1.72
CA GLY A 115 33.09 10.95 1.90
C GLY A 115 31.64 10.86 1.41
N VAL A 116 31.18 11.84 0.64
CA VAL A 116 29.94 11.74 -0.14
C VAL A 116 30.33 11.89 -1.60
N GLY A 117 30.17 10.80 -2.36
CA GLY A 117 30.37 10.77 -3.80
C GLY A 117 29.05 10.67 -4.56
N TYR A 118 29.14 10.69 -5.89
CA TYR A 118 28.01 10.47 -6.78
C TYR A 118 28.35 9.49 -7.90
N GLN A 119 27.31 8.85 -8.44
CA GLN A 119 27.36 8.02 -9.64
C GLN A 119 26.34 8.54 -10.64
N VAL A 120 26.69 8.40 -11.91
CA VAL A 120 25.81 8.70 -13.03
C VAL A 120 25.61 7.46 -13.88
N ARG A 121 24.49 7.36 -14.59
CA ARG A 121 24.25 6.32 -15.59
C ARG A 121 23.52 6.89 -16.79
N ARG A 122 23.64 6.23 -17.93
CA ARG A 122 22.85 6.53 -19.11
C ARG A 122 21.50 5.84 -19.00
N VAL A 123 20.46 6.52 -19.49
CA VAL A 123 19.08 6.04 -19.51
C VAL A 123 18.49 6.44 -20.85
N ASN A 124 18.20 5.44 -21.68
CA ASN A 124 17.74 5.63 -23.04
C ASN A 124 16.37 4.95 -23.22
N CYS A 125 15.54 5.52 -24.08
CA CYS A 125 14.31 4.87 -24.52
C CYS A 125 14.63 3.85 -25.62
N GLN A 126 14.15 2.61 -25.51
CA GLN A 126 14.34 1.57 -26.52
C GLN A 126 13.02 0.93 -26.93
N ALA A 127 12.95 0.50 -28.19
CA ALA A 127 11.82 -0.28 -28.68
C ALA A 127 11.76 -1.65 -27.98
N THR A 128 10.56 -2.12 -27.62
CA THR A 128 10.39 -3.43 -26.98
C THR A 128 10.58 -4.61 -27.94
N TYR A 129 10.40 -4.37 -29.25
CA TYR A 129 10.54 -5.40 -30.28
C TYR A 129 11.97 -5.54 -30.83
N ASP A 130 12.84 -4.55 -30.61
CA ASP A 130 14.26 -4.57 -31.01
C ASP A 130 15.08 -3.65 -30.10
N SER A 131 15.95 -4.23 -29.28
CA SER A 131 16.80 -3.50 -28.33
C SER A 131 17.90 -2.68 -29.00
N ASN A 132 18.18 -2.89 -30.28
CA ASN A 132 19.16 -2.07 -31.02
C ASN A 132 18.58 -0.71 -31.42
N ILE A 133 17.26 -0.55 -31.39
CA ILE A 133 16.58 0.69 -31.77
C ILE A 133 16.46 1.59 -30.53
N THR A 134 17.36 2.57 -30.45
CA THR A 134 17.25 3.66 -29.49
C THR A 134 16.34 4.76 -30.04
N LEU A 135 15.38 5.19 -29.22
CA LEU A 135 14.35 6.16 -29.57
C LEU A 135 14.55 7.48 -28.81
N SER A 136 13.79 8.49 -29.18
CA SER A 136 13.71 9.76 -28.43
C SER A 136 13.12 9.52 -27.04
N ASP A 137 13.57 10.31 -26.06
CA ASP A 137 13.05 10.29 -24.68
C ASP A 137 11.52 10.51 -24.63
N LEU A 138 10.94 11.20 -25.61
CA LEU A 138 9.49 11.45 -25.70
C LEU A 138 8.67 10.19 -26.04
N GLU A 139 9.29 9.17 -26.64
CA GLU A 139 8.60 7.94 -27.03
C GLU A 139 8.31 7.05 -25.82
N CYS A 140 9.07 7.21 -24.73
CA CYS A 140 8.84 6.51 -23.48
C CYS A 140 7.93 7.34 -22.57
N LEU A 141 6.65 6.97 -22.53
CA LEU A 141 5.62 7.69 -21.77
C LEU A 141 5.66 7.42 -20.25
N THR A 142 6.45 6.43 -19.82
CA THR A 142 6.60 6.09 -18.40
C THR A 142 7.64 6.98 -17.71
N ALA A 143 7.65 6.97 -16.38
CA ALA A 143 8.58 7.78 -15.61
C ALA A 143 10.05 7.40 -15.89
N ARG A 144 10.87 8.38 -16.29
CA ARG A 144 12.29 8.17 -16.57
C ARG A 144 13.04 7.76 -15.31
N PRO A 145 13.78 6.63 -15.34
CA PRO A 145 14.64 6.23 -14.22
C PRO A 145 15.68 7.30 -13.85
N PRO A 146 16.13 7.35 -12.58
CA PRO A 146 17.10 8.35 -12.15
C PRO A 146 18.44 8.15 -12.86
N VAL A 147 19.02 9.24 -13.37
CA VAL A 147 20.35 9.28 -14.02
C VAL A 147 21.48 9.54 -13.03
N PHE A 148 21.15 9.88 -11.79
CA PHE A 148 22.08 10.30 -10.73
C PHE A 148 21.72 9.62 -9.41
N ARG A 149 22.74 9.24 -8.63
CA ARG A 149 22.58 8.83 -7.23
C ARG A 149 23.83 9.15 -6.40
N TYR A 150 23.65 9.28 -5.09
CA TYR A 150 24.78 9.34 -4.15
C TYR A 150 25.37 7.95 -3.90
N CYS A 151 26.66 7.92 -3.57
CA CYS A 151 27.41 6.69 -3.29
C CYS A 151 28.53 6.94 -2.27
N ASN A 152 29.04 5.84 -1.70
CA ASN A 152 30.17 5.83 -0.77
C ASN A 152 30.04 6.83 0.38
N ILE A 153 28.88 6.87 1.04
CA ILE A 153 28.54 7.77 2.14
C ILE A 153 29.21 7.28 3.43
N HIS A 154 30.50 7.55 3.60
CA HIS A 154 31.28 7.21 4.80
C HIS A 154 32.44 8.19 5.00
N ASN A 155 33.04 8.25 6.18
CA ASN A 155 34.14 9.18 6.43
C ASN A 155 35.40 8.81 5.63
N CYS A 156 36.11 9.83 5.12
CA CYS A 156 37.40 9.62 4.50
C CYS A 156 38.50 9.35 5.54
N PRO A 157 39.45 8.44 5.26
CA PRO A 157 40.67 8.37 6.03
C PRO A 157 41.40 9.72 5.95
N CYS A 158 41.90 10.17 7.08
CA CYS A 158 42.44 11.50 7.24
C CYS A 158 43.80 11.56 6.56
N SER A 159 43.88 12.18 5.38
CA SER A 159 45.15 12.51 4.75
C SER A 159 45.71 13.76 5.42
N GLU A 160 46.21 13.62 6.64
CA GLU A 160 46.82 14.74 7.35
C GLU A 160 48.03 15.25 6.52
N PRO A 161 48.09 16.53 6.15
CA PRO A 161 49.28 17.09 5.54
C PRO A 161 50.50 16.84 6.44
N LYS A 162 51.65 16.45 5.86
CA LYS A 162 52.84 16.09 6.65
C LYS A 162 53.28 17.18 7.64
N PHE A 163 53.00 18.45 7.32
CA PHE A 163 53.32 19.59 8.19
C PHE A 163 52.40 19.70 9.42
N CYS A 164 51.22 19.06 9.43
CA CYS A 164 50.31 19.13 10.56
C CYS A 164 50.88 18.48 11.82
N LYS A 165 51.70 17.43 11.68
CA LYS A 165 52.49 16.88 12.80
C LYS A 165 53.42 17.91 13.43
N LEU A 166 54.06 18.76 12.62
CA LEU A 166 54.92 19.85 13.10
C LEU A 166 54.11 20.95 13.77
N ILE A 167 52.95 21.31 13.22
CA ILE A 167 52.04 22.31 13.80
C ILE A 167 51.50 21.87 15.16
N VAL A 168 51.04 20.61 15.27
CA VAL A 168 50.52 20.05 16.53
C VAL A 168 51.64 19.94 17.56
N GLY A 169 52.82 19.44 17.17
CA GLY A 169 53.99 19.33 18.05
C GLY A 169 54.58 20.68 18.48
N ALA A 170 54.37 21.74 17.69
CA ALA A 170 54.78 23.11 18.01
C ALA A 170 53.68 23.91 18.74
N GLU A 171 52.59 23.26 19.17
CA GLU A 171 51.44 23.87 19.87
C GLU A 171 50.82 25.06 19.11
N LEU A 172 50.87 25.06 17.77
CA LEU A 172 50.37 26.16 16.94
C LEU A 172 48.86 26.08 16.63
N CYS A 173 48.13 25.18 17.29
CA CYS A 173 46.70 24.97 17.07
C CYS A 173 45.79 26.17 17.45
N TRP A 174 46.31 27.17 18.15
CA TRP A 174 45.60 28.42 18.43
C TRP A 174 45.59 29.39 17.24
N ARG A 175 46.44 29.17 16.22
CA ARG A 175 46.42 29.94 14.98
C ARG A 175 45.28 29.45 14.09
N LEU A 176 44.34 30.35 13.79
CA LEU A 176 43.15 30.06 12.96
C LEU A 176 43.50 29.40 11.61
N GLU A 177 44.65 29.76 11.02
CA GLU A 177 45.16 29.21 9.77
C GLU A 177 45.50 27.72 9.85
N TYR A 178 45.90 27.23 11.02
CA TYR A 178 46.25 25.83 11.26
C TYR A 178 45.16 25.05 12.00
N GLN A 179 44.33 25.75 12.77
CA GLN A 179 43.30 25.16 13.62
C GLN A 179 42.32 24.29 12.81
N ARG A 180 41.84 24.76 11.65
CA ARG A 180 40.93 23.99 10.78
C ARG A 180 41.62 22.91 9.94
N ILE A 181 42.90 23.07 9.64
CA ILE A 181 43.62 22.21 8.68
C ILE A 181 44.27 21.01 9.37
N CYS A 182 44.76 21.20 10.60
CA CYS A 182 45.58 20.23 11.32
C CYS A 182 45.01 19.82 12.70
N CYS A 183 44.16 20.66 13.32
CA CYS A 183 43.77 20.47 14.72
C CYS A 183 42.29 20.06 14.89
N TYR A 184 41.41 20.48 13.98
CA TYR A 184 40.00 20.09 13.94
C TYR A 184 39.69 18.96 12.97
N THR A 185 40.65 18.56 12.14
CA THR A 185 40.48 17.48 11.18
C THR A 185 40.85 16.14 11.81
N CYS A 186 39.81 15.31 11.97
CA CYS A 186 39.80 13.97 12.55
C CYS A 186 40.28 13.89 14.00
N GLN A 187 39.45 13.30 14.85
CA GLN A 187 39.75 13.07 16.25
C GLN A 187 41.14 12.45 16.41
N HIS A 188 42.07 13.24 16.96
CA HIS A 188 43.30 12.76 17.55
C HIS A 188 42.91 11.76 18.65
N THR A 189 42.85 10.46 18.32
CA THR A 189 43.05 9.42 19.33
C THR A 189 44.51 9.55 19.76
N LEU A 190 44.67 10.18 20.93
CA LEU A 190 45.90 10.27 21.72
C LEU A 190 46.63 8.91 21.82
#